data_AF-F9DVK7-F1
#
_entry.id   AF-F9DVK7-F1
#
_cell.length_a   1.000
_cell.length_b   1.000
_cell.length_c   1.000
_cell.angle_alpha   90.00
_cell.angle_beta   90.00
_cell.angle_gamma   90.00
#
_symmetry.space_group_name_H-M   'P 1'
#
loop_
_entity.id
_entity.type
_entity.pdbx_description
1 polymer ?
#
loop_
_entity_poly.entity_id
_entity_poly.type
_entity_poly.pdbx_seq_one_letter_code
_entity_poly.pdbx_strand_id
1 'polypeptide(L)'
;MRKKEKGMTLVEVLATLVLLSLIVGIIWTTYFIASKSNVKEMSVLRLQQEANYIIAELQQVHRHCTSYELTITKDEIAIQNCESEKNPDSYNGVVSSDFHYFATFTKMSDGELGELLTSDFREFEGIIDEKIDSTRNDVNLTHLIVQDPLNIKRSVDVPTLITRYKTD
;
A
#
# COMPACT_ATOMS: atom_id res chain seq x y z
N MET A 1 76.29 2.80 -3.90
CA MET A 1 75.10 2.01 -3.52
C MET A 1 74.18 1.87 -4.73
N ARG A 2 74.09 0.68 -5.35
CA ARG A 2 73.13 0.42 -6.44
C ARG A 2 71.98 -0.41 -5.87
N LYS A 3 70.78 0.18 -5.81
CA LYS A 3 69.55 -0.52 -5.42
C LYS A 3 69.21 -1.52 -6.52
N LYS A 4 69.02 -2.79 -6.16
CA LYS A 4 68.55 -3.84 -7.07
C LYS A 4 67.04 -3.69 -7.23
N GLU A 5 66.60 -3.17 -8.37
CA GLU A 5 65.19 -3.20 -8.77
C GLU A 5 64.83 -4.67 -9.08
N LYS A 6 64.02 -5.31 -8.22
CA LYS A 6 63.46 -6.64 -8.49
C LYS A 6 62.21 -6.45 -9.34
N GLY A 7 62.27 -6.82 -10.61
CA GLY A 7 61.10 -6.85 -11.49
C GLY A 7 60.07 -7.89 -11.00
N MET A 8 58.79 -7.53 -11.07
CA MET A 8 57.68 -8.42 -10.73
C MET A 8 57.59 -9.56 -11.75
N THR A 9 57.37 -10.79 -11.28
CA THR A 9 57.27 -11.94 -12.19
C THR A 9 55.89 -12.03 -12.82
N LEU A 10 55.82 -12.50 -14.07
CA LEU A 10 54.55 -12.60 -14.80
C LEU A 10 53.53 -13.50 -14.09
N VAL A 11 54.01 -14.55 -13.41
CA VAL A 11 53.19 -15.48 -12.62
C VAL A 11 52.60 -14.80 -11.38
N GLU A 12 53.35 -13.90 -10.74
CA GLU A 12 52.89 -13.14 -9.57
C GLU A 12 51.79 -12.14 -9.95
N VAL A 13 51.92 -11.48 -11.10
CA VAL A 13 50.87 -10.62 -11.67
C VAL A 13 49.62 -11.43 -12.00
N LEU A 14 49.77 -12.61 -12.61
CA LEU A 14 48.64 -13.47 -12.94
C LEU A 14 47.92 -13.96 -11.67
N ALA A 15 48.67 -14.42 -10.67
CA ALA A 15 48.11 -14.90 -9.40
C ALA A 15 47.34 -13.80 -8.66
N THR A 16 47.88 -12.59 -8.61
CA THR A 16 47.22 -11.44 -7.99
C THR A 16 45.96 -11.00 -8.75
N LEU A 17 45.97 -11.04 -10.09
CA LEU A 17 44.78 -10.78 -10.91
C LEU A 17 43.67 -11.81 -10.68
N VAL A 18 44.01 -13.10 -10.60
CA VAL A 18 43.02 -14.15 -10.30
C VAL A 18 42.42 -13.94 -8.92
N LEU A 19 43.25 -13.72 -7.89
CA LEU A 19 42.75 -13.46 -6.53
C LEU A 19 41.86 -12.21 -6.46
N LEU A 20 42.25 -11.13 -7.13
CA LEU A 20 41.45 -9.91 -7.19
C LEU A 20 40.11 -10.15 -7.88
N SER A 21 40.09 -10.90 -8.99
CA SER A 21 38.85 -11.22 -9.72
C SER A 21 37.86 -12.03 -8.88
N LEU A 22 38.35 -12.94 -8.04
CA LEU A 22 37.51 -13.71 -7.12
C LEU A 22 36.88 -12.80 -6.06
N ILE A 23 37.69 -11.91 -5.46
CA ILE A 23 37.20 -10.97 -4.43
C ILE A 23 36.17 -10.01 -5.02
N VAL A 24 36.47 -9.40 -6.18
CA VAL A 24 35.54 -8.50 -6.87
C VAL A 24 34.26 -9.24 -7.25
N GLY A 25 34.36 -10.48 -7.71
CA GLY A 25 33.19 -11.32 -8.01
C GLY A 25 32.27 -11.51 -6.81
N ILE A 26 32.83 -11.83 -5.63
CA ILE A 26 32.05 -12.02 -4.39
C ILE A 26 31.40 -10.71 -3.93
N ILE A 27 32.10 -9.59 -4.05
CA ILE A 27 31.54 -8.27 -3.70
C ILE A 27 30.36 -7.93 -4.63
N TRP A 28 30.53 -8.17 -5.93
CA TRP A 28 29.51 -7.83 -6.93
C TRP A 28 28.23 -8.66 -6.78
N THR A 29 28.37 -9.96 -6.50
CA THR A 29 27.20 -10.84 -6.27
C THR A 29 26.42 -10.42 -5.03
N THR A 30 27.12 -10.12 -3.94
CA THR A 30 26.49 -9.66 -2.69
C THR A 30 25.74 -8.34 -2.89
N TYR A 31 26.36 -7.38 -3.58
CA TYR A 31 25.73 -6.10 -3.89
C TYR A 31 24.46 -6.27 -4.74
N PHE A 32 24.50 -7.13 -5.76
CA PHE A 32 23.36 -7.35 -6.64
C PHE A 32 22.18 -8.02 -5.92
N ILE A 33 22.46 -8.95 -4.99
CA ILE A 33 21.44 -9.58 -4.15
C ILE A 33 20.80 -8.53 -3.24
N ALA A 34 21.61 -7.70 -2.55
CA ALA A 34 21.11 -6.66 -1.66
C ALA A 34 20.24 -5.62 -2.41
N SER A 35 20.71 -5.16 -3.57
CA SER A 35 19.97 -4.21 -4.41
C SER A 35 18.61 -4.76 -4.84
N LYS A 36 18.54 -6.04 -5.26
CA LYS A 36 17.27 -6.68 -5.64
C LYS A 36 16.29 -6.85 -4.48
N SER A 37 16.78 -7.12 -3.26
CA SER A 37 15.90 -7.22 -2.09
C SER A 37 15.29 -5.86 -1.74
N ASN A 38 16.13 -4.81 -1.71
CA ASN A 38 15.70 -3.45 -1.38
C ASN A 38 14.58 -2.95 -2.31
N VAL A 39 14.68 -3.22 -3.62
CA VAL A 39 13.63 -2.79 -4.58
C VAL A 39 12.29 -3.50 -4.32
N LYS A 40 12.31 -4.77 -3.91
CA LYS A 40 11.08 -5.52 -3.60
C LYS A 40 10.44 -5.01 -2.32
N GLU A 41 11.24 -4.82 -1.27
CA GLU A 41 10.77 -4.32 0.02
C GLU A 41 10.21 -2.90 -0.08
N MET A 42 10.87 -2.02 -0.83
CA MET A 42 10.39 -0.66 -1.05
C MET A 42 9.01 -0.61 -1.74
N SER A 43 8.75 -1.53 -2.67
CA SER A 43 7.45 -1.63 -3.34
C SER A 43 6.34 -2.04 -2.38
N VAL A 44 6.58 -3.01 -1.50
CA VAL A 44 5.60 -3.43 -0.49
C VAL A 44 5.34 -2.32 0.52
N LEU A 45 6.39 -1.62 0.97
CA LEU A 45 6.26 -0.48 1.86
C LEU A 45 5.41 0.64 1.26
N ARG A 46 5.57 0.91 -0.04
CA ARG A 46 4.74 1.89 -0.75
C ARG A 46 3.26 1.49 -0.74
N LEU A 47 2.93 0.22 -1.01
CA LEU A 47 1.55 -0.28 -0.95
C LEU A 47 0.96 -0.18 0.47
N GLN A 48 1.77 -0.45 1.51
CA GLN A 48 1.35 -0.31 2.90
C GLN A 48 1.08 1.16 3.27
N GLN A 49 1.94 2.07 2.82
CA GLN A 49 1.75 3.51 3.04
C GLN A 49 0.47 4.01 2.37
N GLU A 50 0.19 3.52 1.16
CA GLU A 50 -1.04 3.83 0.44
C GLU A 50 -2.28 3.35 1.20
N ALA A 51 -2.30 2.08 1.63
CA ALA A 51 -3.40 1.54 2.41
C ALA A 51 -3.62 2.35 3.70
N ASN A 52 -2.54 2.70 4.40
CA ASN A 52 -2.63 3.50 5.63
C ASN A 52 -3.15 4.93 5.35
N TYR A 53 -2.77 5.53 4.23
CA TYR A 53 -3.28 6.83 3.80
C TYR A 53 -4.79 6.78 3.54
N ILE A 54 -5.25 5.80 2.75
CA ILE A 54 -6.68 5.57 2.49
C ILE A 54 -7.46 5.40 3.79
N ILE A 55 -6.96 4.57 4.72
CA ILE A 55 -7.63 4.32 6.00
C ILE A 55 -7.71 5.61 6.83
N ALA A 56 -6.63 6.39 6.88
CA ALA A 56 -6.60 7.64 7.62
C ALA A 56 -7.62 8.65 7.05
N GLU A 57 -7.70 8.75 5.72
CA GLU A 57 -8.63 9.65 5.04
C GLU A 57 -10.09 9.21 5.26
N LEU A 58 -10.39 7.92 5.08
CA LEU A 58 -11.71 7.37 5.35
C LEU A 58 -12.11 7.58 6.82
N GLN A 59 -11.18 7.39 7.75
CA GLN A 59 -11.41 7.62 9.18
C GLN A 59 -11.66 9.10 9.51
N GLN A 60 -10.98 10.00 8.82
CA GLN A 60 -11.19 11.44 8.96
C GLN A 60 -12.57 11.84 8.44
N VAL A 61 -12.93 11.41 7.23
CA VAL A 61 -14.23 11.65 6.60
C VAL A 61 -15.34 11.09 7.48
N HIS A 62 -15.21 9.85 7.95
CA HIS A 62 -16.20 9.20 8.79
C HIS A 62 -16.41 9.91 10.13
N ARG A 63 -15.41 10.64 10.65
CA ARG A 63 -15.56 11.46 11.86
C ARG A 63 -16.18 12.83 11.60
N HIS A 64 -16.00 13.37 10.40
CA HIS A 64 -16.34 14.76 10.08
C HIS A 64 -17.66 14.92 9.34
N CYS A 65 -17.96 14.00 8.43
CA CYS A 65 -19.23 13.92 7.71
C CYS A 65 -20.25 13.21 8.61
N THR A 66 -21.52 13.61 8.58
CA THR A 66 -22.63 12.84 9.14
C THR A 66 -23.01 11.70 8.21
N SER A 67 -23.13 11.98 6.90
CA SER A 67 -23.30 10.98 5.86
C SER A 67 -22.35 11.22 4.69
N TYR A 68 -21.98 10.15 3.99
CA TYR A 68 -21.15 10.19 2.78
C TYR A 68 -21.40 8.96 1.92
N GLU A 69 -21.05 9.04 0.64
CA GLU A 69 -21.10 7.94 -0.32
C GLU A 69 -19.68 7.46 -0.58
N LEU A 70 -19.44 6.17 -0.36
CA LEU A 70 -18.15 5.55 -0.58
C LEU A 70 -18.22 4.72 -1.85
N THR A 71 -17.48 5.16 -2.86
CA THR A 71 -17.33 4.45 -4.12
C THR A 71 -15.95 3.79 -4.15
N ILE A 72 -15.89 2.47 -4.13
CA ILE A 72 -14.67 1.69 -4.31
C ILE A 72 -14.78 0.93 -5.62
N THR A 73 -13.91 1.28 -6.56
CA THR A 73 -13.73 0.56 -7.80
C THR A 73 -12.33 -0.03 -7.84
N LYS A 74 -12.07 -0.82 -8.87
CA LYS A 74 -10.72 -1.33 -9.12
C LYS A 74 -9.69 -0.21 -9.23
N ASP A 75 -9.99 0.89 -9.89
CA ASP A 75 -8.97 1.87 -10.28
C ASP A 75 -8.99 3.11 -9.38
N GLU A 76 -10.04 3.29 -8.57
CA GLU A 76 -10.15 4.43 -7.67
C GLU A 76 -11.00 4.16 -6.43
N ILE A 77 -10.65 4.87 -5.36
CA ILE A 77 -11.48 5.05 -4.18
C ILE A 77 -11.91 6.51 -4.13
N ALA A 78 -13.21 6.75 -4.14
CA ALA A 78 -13.78 8.08 -4.12
C ALA A 78 -14.80 8.22 -2.99
N ILE A 79 -14.89 9.46 -2.48
CA ILE A 79 -15.88 9.85 -1.49
C ILE A 79 -16.69 10.99 -2.09
N GLN A 80 -18.00 10.84 -2.01
CA GLN A 80 -18.93 11.81 -2.54
C GLN A 80 -20.00 12.15 -1.49
N ASN A 81 -20.70 13.25 -1.72
CA ASN A 81 -21.87 13.67 -0.96
C ASN A 81 -21.62 13.70 0.56
N CYS A 82 -20.42 14.11 0.98
CA CYS A 82 -20.14 14.33 2.40
C CYS A 82 -21.02 15.48 2.90
N GLU A 83 -21.94 15.16 3.80
CA GLU A 83 -22.74 16.13 4.54
C GLU A 83 -22.04 16.39 5.88
N SER A 84 -21.71 17.64 6.23
CA SER A 84 -21.14 17.97 7.54
C SER A 84 -21.91 19.10 8.22
N GLU A 85 -22.09 18.99 9.54
CA GLU A 85 -22.74 20.02 10.36
C GLU A 85 -21.91 21.30 10.48
N LYS A 86 -20.58 21.21 10.31
CA LYS A 86 -19.65 22.32 10.61
C LYS A 86 -19.09 23.01 9.38
N ASN A 87 -19.17 22.40 8.20
CA ASN A 87 -18.71 23.01 6.96
C ASN A 87 -19.52 22.46 5.77
N PRO A 88 -20.28 23.29 5.03
CA PRO A 88 -21.07 22.85 3.88
C PRO A 88 -20.23 22.58 2.63
N ASP A 89 -18.92 22.85 2.69
CA ASP A 89 -17.96 22.44 1.67
C ASP A 89 -17.82 20.91 1.75
N SER A 90 -18.74 20.24 1.06
CA SER A 90 -18.82 18.80 0.90
C SER A 90 -17.47 18.28 0.40
N TYR A 91 -16.80 17.47 1.21
CA TYR A 91 -15.63 16.72 0.75
C TYR A 91 -16.08 15.78 -0.37
N ASN A 92 -15.72 16.13 -1.59
CA ASN A 92 -15.98 15.38 -2.81
C ASN A 92 -14.66 15.22 -3.54
N GLY A 93 -14.17 14.00 -3.62
CA GLY A 93 -12.85 13.76 -4.20
C GLY A 93 -12.49 12.29 -4.32
N VAL A 94 -11.59 12.05 -5.26
CA VAL A 94 -10.87 10.78 -5.36
C VAL A 94 -9.81 10.77 -4.26
N VAL A 95 -9.93 9.81 -3.34
CA VAL A 95 -8.95 9.58 -2.27
C VAL A 95 -7.66 9.05 -2.88
N SER A 96 -7.78 8.05 -3.76
CA SER A 96 -6.63 7.52 -4.49
C SER A 96 -7.04 6.83 -5.79
N SER A 97 -6.14 6.88 -6.77
CA SER A 97 -6.29 6.25 -8.10
C SER A 97 -4.99 5.65 -8.66
N ASP A 98 -3.92 5.62 -7.86
CA ASP A 98 -2.59 5.19 -8.32
C ASP A 98 -2.42 3.65 -8.39
N PHE A 99 -3.31 2.90 -7.77
CA PHE A 99 -3.21 1.45 -7.58
C PHE A 99 -4.52 0.74 -7.89
N HIS A 100 -4.49 -0.59 -7.86
CA HIS A 100 -5.72 -1.37 -7.91
C HIS A 100 -6.25 -1.65 -6.50
N TYR A 101 -7.54 -1.40 -6.30
CA TYR A 101 -8.21 -1.51 -5.03
C TYR A 101 -9.28 -2.60 -5.06
N PHE A 102 -9.30 -3.39 -3.98
CA PHE A 102 -10.38 -4.31 -3.70
C PHE A 102 -10.70 -4.22 -2.23
N ALA A 103 -11.98 -4.12 -1.91
CA ALA A 103 -12.44 -3.99 -0.54
C ALA A 103 -13.58 -4.97 -0.28
N THR A 104 -13.59 -5.50 0.93
CA THR A 104 -14.75 -6.16 1.50
C THR A 104 -15.02 -5.51 2.83
N PHE A 105 -16.20 -4.91 2.97
CA PHE A 105 -16.61 -4.31 4.23
C PHE A 105 -18.02 -4.68 4.63
N THR A 106 -18.26 -4.56 5.92
CA THR A 106 -19.58 -4.74 6.51
C THR A 106 -19.95 -3.48 7.26
N LYS A 107 -21.18 -3.02 7.09
CA LYS A 107 -21.75 -1.99 7.96
C LYS A 107 -22.05 -2.59 9.31
N MET A 108 -21.70 -1.90 10.38
CA MET A 108 -22.06 -2.31 11.74
C MET A 108 -22.98 -1.27 12.35
N SER A 109 -24.22 -1.66 12.65
CA SER A 109 -25.19 -0.81 13.37
C SER A 109 -25.36 -1.40 14.76
N ASP A 110 -25.16 -0.59 15.81
CA ASP A 110 -25.37 -0.96 17.22
C ASP A 110 -24.71 -2.29 17.66
N GLY A 111 -23.54 -2.62 17.09
CA GLY A 111 -22.78 -3.81 17.43
C GLY A 111 -23.19 -5.08 16.69
N GLU A 112 -24.20 -5.02 15.82
CA GLU A 112 -24.58 -6.13 14.95
C GLU A 112 -23.92 -6.01 13.56
N LEU A 113 -23.48 -7.14 13.01
CA LEU A 113 -22.98 -7.22 11.63
C LEU A 113 -24.16 -7.03 10.65
N GLY A 114 -24.07 -6.00 9.83
CA GLY A 114 -24.99 -5.72 8.74
C GLY A 114 -24.59 -6.43 7.44
N GLU A 115 -24.97 -5.82 6.31
CA GLU A 115 -24.74 -6.36 4.97
C GLU A 115 -23.25 -6.35 4.60
N LEU A 116 -22.78 -7.48 4.07
CA LEU A 116 -21.42 -7.66 3.53
C LEU A 116 -21.39 -7.12 2.10
N LEU A 117 -20.60 -6.09 1.86
CA LEU A 117 -20.34 -5.52 0.55
C LEU A 117 -18.93 -5.88 0.10
N THR A 118 -18.80 -6.38 -1.12
CA THR A 118 -17.53 -6.83 -1.68
C THR A 118 -17.34 -6.29 -3.08
N SER A 119 -16.15 -5.77 -3.35
CA SER A 119 -15.64 -5.61 -4.70
C SER A 119 -14.80 -6.85 -4.97
N ASP A 120 -15.37 -7.81 -5.70
CA ASP A 120 -14.79 -9.15 -5.82
C ASP A 120 -13.43 -9.11 -6.53
N PHE A 121 -12.41 -9.61 -5.83
CA PHE A 121 -11.05 -9.80 -6.33
C PHE A 121 -10.98 -10.79 -7.52
N ARG A 122 -11.97 -11.69 -7.65
CA ARG A 122 -11.94 -12.79 -8.64
C ARG A 122 -12.62 -12.44 -9.96
N GLU A 123 -13.57 -11.52 -9.96
CA GLU A 123 -14.39 -11.22 -11.14
C GLU A 123 -14.08 -9.88 -11.80
N PHE A 124 -13.14 -9.09 -11.27
CA PHE A 124 -12.67 -7.81 -11.85
C PHE A 124 -13.74 -6.72 -12.07
N GLU A 125 -15.00 -6.99 -11.71
CA GLU A 125 -16.15 -6.08 -11.79
C GLU A 125 -16.87 -6.04 -10.44
N GLY A 126 -16.29 -5.34 -9.47
CA GLY A 126 -16.93 -5.07 -8.19
C GLY A 126 -16.89 -3.57 -7.93
N ILE A 127 -18.06 -2.92 -8.00
CA ILE A 127 -18.22 -1.54 -7.58
C ILE A 127 -18.97 -1.59 -6.27
N ILE A 128 -18.36 -1.08 -5.20
CA ILE A 128 -19.11 -0.75 -4.00
C ILE A 128 -19.45 0.72 -4.13
N ASP A 129 -20.73 1.05 -4.15
CA ASP A 129 -21.22 2.42 -4.16
C ASP A 129 -22.32 2.52 -3.13
N GLU A 130 -21.96 2.97 -1.93
CA GLU A 130 -22.84 2.84 -0.78
C GLU A 130 -22.86 4.11 0.07
N LYS A 131 -24.08 4.56 0.37
CA LYS A 131 -24.30 5.65 1.32
C LYS A 131 -24.11 5.16 2.75
N ILE A 132 -23.18 5.78 3.46
CA ILE A 132 -22.83 5.48 4.85
C ILE A 132 -23.30 6.63 5.73
N ASP A 133 -24.11 6.30 6.74
CA ASP A 133 -24.44 7.19 7.84
C ASP A 133 -23.48 6.91 9.00
N SER A 134 -22.50 7.79 9.17
CA SER A 134 -21.45 7.68 10.19
C SER A 134 -21.93 7.91 11.63
N THR A 135 -23.11 8.50 11.81
CA THR A 135 -23.65 8.76 13.15
C THR A 135 -24.21 7.49 13.77
N ARG A 136 -24.67 6.57 12.92
CA ARG A 136 -25.30 5.31 13.32
C ARG A 136 -24.41 4.11 13.09
N ASN A 137 -23.70 4.09 11.96
CA ASN A 137 -22.99 2.92 11.50
C ASN A 137 -21.48 3.11 11.58
N ASP A 138 -20.80 2.09 12.07
CA ASP A 138 -19.36 1.93 11.88
C ASP A 138 -19.11 1.13 10.58
N VAL A 139 -17.92 1.28 10.01
CA VAL A 139 -17.52 0.59 8.77
C VAL A 139 -16.38 -0.37 9.08
N ASN A 140 -16.66 -1.66 9.00
CA ASN A 140 -15.66 -2.71 9.20
C ASN A 140 -15.11 -3.17 7.85
N LEU A 141 -13.94 -2.66 7.47
CA LEU A 141 -13.18 -3.10 6.29
C LEU A 141 -12.45 -4.39 6.66
N THR A 142 -13.06 -5.53 6.36
CA THR A 142 -12.48 -6.85 6.63
C THR A 142 -11.29 -7.12 5.72
N HIS A 143 -11.38 -6.67 4.47
CA HIS A 143 -10.27 -6.70 3.52
C HIS A 143 -10.18 -5.34 2.83
N LEU A 144 -8.99 -4.75 2.81
CA LEU A 144 -8.65 -3.61 1.97
C LEU A 144 -7.33 -3.95 1.28
N ILE A 145 -7.46 -4.40 0.04
CA ILE A 145 -6.36 -4.86 -0.77
C ILE A 145 -5.93 -3.72 -1.68
N VAL A 146 -4.67 -3.30 -1.52
CA VAL A 146 -3.99 -2.39 -2.45
C VAL A 146 -2.99 -3.20 -3.26
N GLN A 147 -3.13 -3.18 -4.58
CA GLN A 147 -2.35 -3.99 -5.50
C GLN A 147 -1.60 -3.12 -6.52
N ASP A 148 -0.35 -3.50 -6.80
CA ASP A 148 0.48 -2.84 -7.80
C ASP A 148 -0.07 -3.13 -9.23
N PRO A 149 -0.39 -2.10 -10.03
CA PRO A 149 -0.94 -2.29 -11.38
C PRO A 149 0.05 -2.94 -12.34
N LEU A 150 1.36 -2.78 -12.11
CA LEU A 150 2.41 -3.40 -12.92
C LEU A 150 2.75 -4.81 -12.47
N ASN A 151 2.39 -5.18 -11.23
CA ASN A 151 2.71 -6.48 -10.65
C ASN A 151 1.64 -6.98 -9.68
N ILE A 152 0.65 -7.68 -10.22
CA ILE A 152 -0.49 -8.24 -9.46
C ILE A 152 -0.08 -9.18 -8.31
N LYS A 153 1.14 -9.71 -8.28
CA LYS A 153 1.65 -10.54 -7.17
C LYS A 153 2.06 -9.70 -5.95
N ARG A 154 2.15 -8.38 -6.10
CA ARG A 154 2.44 -7.44 -5.03
C ARG A 154 1.14 -6.77 -4.61
N SER A 155 0.66 -7.20 -3.46
CA SER A 155 -0.51 -6.60 -2.82
C SER A 155 -0.30 -6.58 -1.32
N VAL A 156 -0.99 -5.67 -0.66
CA VAL A 156 -1.09 -5.58 0.79
C VAL A 156 -2.57 -5.61 1.14
N ASP A 157 -2.93 -6.42 2.12
CA ASP A 157 -4.29 -6.49 2.67
C ASP A 157 -4.28 -5.95 4.09
N VAL A 158 -5.07 -4.90 4.33
CA VAL A 158 -5.13 -4.23 5.63
C VAL A 158 -6.57 -4.25 6.17
N PRO A 159 -6.90 -5.15 7.11
CA PRO A 159 -8.17 -5.07 7.81
C PRO A 159 -8.19 -3.85 8.72
N THR A 160 -9.31 -3.13 8.77
CA THR A 160 -9.49 -1.99 9.68
C THR A 160 -10.96 -1.80 10.07
N LEU A 161 -11.16 -1.20 11.23
CA LEU A 161 -12.47 -0.75 11.70
C LEU A 161 -12.47 0.76 11.77
N ILE A 162 -13.36 1.38 11.01
CA ILE A 162 -13.57 2.82 11.00
C ILE A 162 -14.76 3.12 11.90
N THR A 163 -14.54 3.93 12.93
CA THR A 163 -15.58 4.28 13.90
C THR A 163 -15.66 5.78 14.14
N ARG A 164 -16.83 6.22 14.61
CA ARG A 164 -17.04 7.58 15.12
C ARG A 164 -17.46 7.51 16.60
N TYR A 165 -17.03 8.49 17.39
CA TYR A 165 -17.58 8.65 18.75
C TYR A 165 -19.05 9.03 18.65
N LYS A 166 -19.92 8.12 19.08
CA LYS A 166 -21.36 8.36 19.21
C LYS A 166 -21.57 9.16 20.50
N THR A 167 -21.93 10.43 20.36
CA THR A 167 -22.40 11.22 21.51
C THR A 167 -23.86 10.91 21.72
N ASP A 168 -24.17 10.31 22.89
CA ASP A 168 -25.52 10.07 23.41
C ASP A 168 -26.34 11.37 23.58
#